data_AF-A0A010QVH3-F1
#
_entry.id   AF-A0A010QVH3-F1
#
_cell.length_a   1.000
_cell.length_b   1.000
_cell.length_c   1.000
_cell.angle_alpha   90.00
_cell.angle_beta   90.00
_cell.angle_gamma   90.00
#
_symmetry.space_group_name_H-M   'P 1'
#
loop_
_entity.id
_entity.type
_entity.pdbx_description
1 polymer ?
#
loop_
_entity_poly.entity_id
_entity_poly.type
_entity_poly.pdbx_seq_one_letter_code
_entity_poly.pdbx_strand_id
1 'polypeptide(L)'
;MAPPSQLTVATLSVTRLLKEEISYEKELIQQRGKVTTLENEIKEGKPDEDGNREYMLKQLKLAVEETQKVFPELRTRVEDATVKLEEQIALAESGGASPEELETARLALAKGKEEKTYLNDDVSA
;
A
#
# COMPACT_ATOMS: atom_id res chain seq x y z
N MET A 1 28.38 15.22 -0.76
CA MET A 1 27.58 14.56 -1.82
C MET A 1 26.73 15.62 -2.51
N ALA A 2 26.53 15.52 -3.81
CA ALA A 2 25.58 16.39 -4.52
C ALA A 2 24.13 16.06 -4.09
N PRO A 3 23.22 17.04 -4.10
CA PRO A 3 21.80 16.76 -3.86
C PRO A 3 21.21 15.85 -4.95
N PRO A 4 20.22 15.01 -4.62
CA PRO A 4 19.56 14.17 -5.61
C PRO A 4 18.81 15.00 -6.65
N SER A 5 18.64 14.46 -7.87
CA SER A 5 17.86 15.10 -8.92
C SER A 5 16.35 15.09 -8.57
N GLN A 6 15.58 15.98 -9.20
CA GLN A 6 14.12 16.01 -9.00
C GLN A 6 13.46 14.70 -9.47
N LEU A 7 13.98 14.08 -10.54
CA LEU A 7 13.57 12.77 -11.01
C LEU A 7 13.83 11.69 -9.95
N THR A 8 15.01 11.68 -9.33
CA THR A 8 15.31 10.75 -8.23
C THR A 8 14.37 10.96 -7.05
N VAL A 9 14.10 12.21 -6.66
CA VAL A 9 13.19 12.52 -5.54
C VAL A 9 11.77 12.03 -5.82
N ALA A 10 11.23 12.27 -7.02
CA ALA A 10 9.91 11.79 -7.40
C ALA A 10 9.85 10.25 -7.44
N THR A 11 10.88 9.61 -7.97
CA THR A 11 11.01 8.13 -8.02
C THR A 11 11.00 7.53 -6.61
N LEU A 12 11.76 8.11 -5.68
CA LEU A 12 11.80 7.67 -4.28
C LEU A 12 10.46 7.88 -3.57
N SER A 13 9.75 8.96 -3.90
CA SER A 13 8.42 9.23 -3.34
C SER A 13 7.43 8.10 -3.67
N VAL A 14 7.30 7.75 -4.96
CA VAL A 14 6.44 6.63 -5.41
C VAL A 14 6.88 5.32 -4.77
N THR A 15 8.19 5.04 -4.79
CA THR A 15 8.73 3.79 -4.22
C THR A 15 8.42 3.65 -2.72
N ARG A 16 8.48 4.75 -1.96
CA ARG A 16 8.17 4.72 -0.51
C ARG A 16 6.69 4.48 -0.27
N LEU A 17 5.82 5.18 -1.02
CA LEU A 17 4.38 5.04 -0.86
C LEU A 17 3.91 3.62 -1.20
N LEU A 18 4.46 3.01 -2.26
CA LEU A 18 4.17 1.61 -2.59
C LEU A 18 4.63 0.64 -1.49
N LYS A 19 5.79 0.88 -0.87
CA LYS A 19 6.23 0.06 0.28
C LYS A 19 5.31 0.22 1.49
N GLU A 20 4.80 1.42 1.71
CA GLU A 20 3.83 1.71 2.77
C GLU A 20 2.52 0.98 2.51
N GLU A 21 1.99 1.02 1.28
CA GLU A 21 0.78 0.30 0.89
C GLU A 21 0.92 -1.22 1.09
N ILE A 22 1.98 -1.82 0.54
CA ILE A 22 2.30 -3.25 0.73
C ILE A 22 2.40 -3.63 2.21
N SER A 23 2.89 -2.72 3.06
CA SER A 23 2.96 -2.96 4.51
C SER A 23 1.57 -3.06 5.12
N TYR A 24 0.68 -2.12 4.81
CA TYR A 24 -0.69 -2.14 5.30
C TYR A 24 -1.50 -3.31 4.73
N GLU A 25 -1.27 -3.72 3.48
CA GLU A 25 -1.92 -4.91 2.91
C GLU A 25 -1.54 -6.18 3.65
N LYS A 26 -0.24 -6.36 3.94
CA LYS A 26 0.24 -7.50 4.72
C LYS A 26 -0.36 -7.51 6.11
N GLU A 27 -0.44 -6.35 6.76
CA GLU A 27 -1.10 -6.22 8.06
C GLU A 27 -2.57 -6.60 7.98
N LEU A 28 -3.30 -6.08 6.98
CA LEU A 28 -4.72 -6.38 6.79
C LEU A 28 -4.97 -7.88 6.56
N ILE A 29 -4.15 -8.54 5.75
CA ILE A 29 -4.20 -9.99 5.51
C ILE A 29 -4.01 -10.75 6.82
N GLN A 30 -3.01 -10.38 7.62
CA GLN A 30 -2.73 -11.03 8.90
C GLN A 30 -3.87 -10.82 9.91
N GLN A 31 -4.40 -9.60 10.00
CA GLN A 31 -5.51 -9.26 10.88
C GLN A 31 -6.77 -10.04 10.49
N ARG A 32 -7.12 -10.06 9.19
CA ARG A 32 -8.26 -10.86 8.67
C ARG A 32 -8.08 -12.35 8.92
N GLY A 33 -6.87 -12.88 8.73
CA GLY A 33 -6.56 -14.27 9.05
C GLY A 33 -6.84 -14.60 10.52
N LYS A 34 -6.40 -13.74 11.45
CA LYS A 34 -6.68 -13.89 12.88
C LYS A 34 -8.18 -13.79 13.21
N VAL A 35 -8.91 -12.88 12.57
CA VAL A 35 -10.38 -12.79 12.70
C VAL A 35 -11.02 -14.12 12.31
N THR A 36 -10.70 -14.65 11.14
CA THR A 36 -11.26 -15.93 10.66
C THR A 36 -10.92 -17.09 11.62
N THR A 37 -9.68 -17.17 12.09
CA THR A 37 -9.28 -18.18 13.07
C THR A 37 -10.14 -18.06 14.33
N LEU A 38 -10.24 -16.87 14.92
CA LEU A 38 -10.94 -16.67 16.18
C LEU A 38 -12.45 -16.90 16.06
N GLU A 39 -13.06 -16.50 14.94
CA GLU A 39 -14.46 -16.80 14.62
C GLU A 39 -14.73 -18.30 14.56
N ASN A 40 -13.82 -19.06 13.93
CA ASN A 40 -13.94 -20.52 13.87
C ASN A 40 -13.81 -21.15 15.26
N GLU A 41 -12.87 -20.69 16.09
CA GLU A 41 -12.70 -21.20 17.45
C GLU A 41 -13.92 -20.95 18.35
N ILE A 42 -14.52 -19.76 18.25
CA ILE A 42 -15.78 -19.45 18.94
C ILE A 42 -16.91 -20.37 18.44
N LYS A 43 -17.03 -20.51 17.11
CA LYS A 43 -18.07 -21.35 16.49
C LYS A 43 -17.95 -22.82 16.85
N GLU A 44 -16.73 -23.34 16.94
CA GLU A 44 -16.43 -24.72 17.34
C GLU A 44 -16.56 -24.93 18.86
N GLY A 45 -16.76 -23.86 19.64
CA GLY A 45 -16.87 -23.94 21.10
C GLY A 45 -15.57 -24.39 21.77
N LYS A 46 -14.41 -24.04 21.19
CA LYS A 46 -13.12 -24.39 21.79
C LYS A 46 -13.00 -23.78 23.20
N PRO A 47 -12.28 -24.42 24.13
CA PRO A 47 -12.08 -23.87 25.48
C PRO A 47 -11.53 -22.44 25.41
N ASP A 48 -12.18 -21.49 26.09
CA ASP A 48 -11.71 -20.11 26.24
C ASP A 48 -11.09 -19.95 27.63
N GLU A 49 -9.79 -20.22 27.75
CA GLU A 49 -9.07 -20.20 29.03
C GLU A 49 -9.07 -18.82 29.68
N ASP A 50 -9.02 -17.76 28.86
CA ASP A 50 -8.97 -16.36 29.29
C ASP A 50 -10.36 -15.70 29.41
N GLY A 51 -11.41 -16.35 28.89
CA GLY A 51 -12.80 -15.89 28.95
C GLY A 51 -13.07 -14.57 28.22
N ASN A 52 -12.20 -14.19 27.28
CA ASN A 52 -12.21 -12.88 26.63
C ASN A 52 -12.24 -12.98 25.09
N ARG A 53 -12.52 -14.16 24.53
CA ARG A 53 -12.37 -14.41 23.10
C ARG A 53 -13.26 -13.51 22.23
N GLU A 54 -14.51 -13.26 22.63
CA GLU A 54 -15.43 -12.37 21.92
C GLU A 54 -14.96 -10.91 21.98
N TYR A 55 -14.38 -10.49 23.11
CA TYR A 55 -13.79 -9.17 23.24
C TYR A 55 -12.58 -9.02 22.31
N MET A 56 -11.68 -10.01 22.29
CA MET A 56 -10.54 -10.04 21.36
C MET A 56 -10.99 -10.00 19.90
N LEU A 57 -12.04 -10.74 19.54
CA LEU A 57 -12.61 -10.71 18.20
C LEU A 57 -13.10 -9.32 17.82
N LYS A 58 -13.83 -8.64 18.73
CA LYS A 58 -14.29 -7.28 18.50
C LYS A 58 -13.13 -6.30 18.30
N GLN A 59 -12.08 -6.41 19.10
CA GLN A 59 -10.88 -5.56 18.96
C GLN A 59 -10.16 -5.81 17.63
N LEU A 60 -10.00 -7.08 17.23
CA LEU A 60 -9.38 -7.43 15.95
C LEU A 60 -10.18 -6.92 14.75
N LYS A 61 -11.52 -7.00 14.80
CA LYS A 61 -12.39 -6.43 13.76
C LYS A 61 -12.26 -4.91 13.68
N LEU A 62 -12.19 -4.23 14.83
CA LEU A 62 -11.94 -2.78 14.85
C LEU A 62 -10.58 -2.44 14.23
N ALA A 63 -9.53 -3.18 14.56
CA ALA A 63 -8.21 -2.98 13.97
C ALA A 63 -8.22 -3.19 12.44
N VAL A 64 -8.95 -4.18 11.93
CA VAL A 64 -9.16 -4.38 10.48
C VAL A 64 -9.80 -3.14 9.86
N GLU A 65 -10.87 -2.62 10.46
CA GLU A 65 -11.55 -1.41 9.97
C GLU A 65 -10.65 -0.18 10.00
N GLU A 66 -9.82 -0.02 11.04
CA GLU A 66 -8.88 1.08 11.15
C GLU A 66 -7.77 1.01 10.09
N THR A 67 -7.17 -0.16 9.87
CA THR A 67 -6.21 -0.38 8.77
C THR A 67 -6.85 -0.08 7.42
N GLN A 68 -8.10 -0.53 7.20
CA GLN A 68 -8.83 -0.27 5.96
C GLN A 68 -9.02 1.22 5.67
N LYS A 69 -9.22 2.04 6.71
CA LYS A 69 -9.41 3.50 6.57
C LYS A 69 -8.15 4.25 6.13
N VAL A 70 -6.96 3.64 6.21
CA VAL A 70 -5.70 4.27 5.77
C VAL A 70 -5.56 4.24 4.25
N PHE A 71 -6.06 3.19 3.60
CA PHE A 71 -5.86 2.99 2.16
C PHE A 71 -6.38 4.12 1.26
N PRO A 72 -7.58 4.71 1.49
CA PRO A 72 -8.08 5.76 0.59
C PRO A 72 -7.11 6.94 0.45
N GLU A 73 -6.63 7.49 1.57
CA GLU A 73 -5.68 8.61 1.53
C GLU A 73 -4.33 8.18 0.95
N LEU A 74 -3.84 7.00 1.34
CA LEU A 74 -2.56 6.48 0.84
C LEU A 74 -2.58 6.31 -0.68
N ARG A 75 -3.68 5.78 -1.23
CA ARG A 75 -3.87 5.57 -2.67
C ARG A 75 -3.96 6.87 -3.43
N THR A 76 -4.64 7.89 -2.90
CA THR A 76 -4.61 9.25 -3.47
C THR A 76 -3.18 9.78 -3.51
N ARG A 77 -2.40 9.59 -2.45
CA ARG A 77 -0.99 10.02 -2.42
C ARG A 77 -0.12 9.26 -3.42
N VAL A 78 -0.37 7.97 -3.64
CA VAL A 78 0.29 7.18 -4.69
C VAL A 78 -0.06 7.75 -6.06
N GLU A 79 -1.33 8.02 -6.35
CA GLU A 79 -1.79 8.60 -7.61
C GLU A 79 -1.11 9.95 -7.89
N ASP A 80 -1.19 10.89 -6.94
CA ASP A 80 -0.55 12.20 -7.07
C ASP A 80 0.97 12.09 -7.30
N ALA A 81 1.63 11.17 -6.59
CA ALA A 81 3.05 10.92 -6.76
C ALA A 81 3.39 10.32 -8.13
N THR A 82 2.54 9.45 -8.67
CA THR A 82 2.73 8.89 -10.01
C THR A 82 2.56 9.94 -11.10
N VAL A 83 1.55 10.82 -11.00
CA VAL A 83 1.36 11.95 -11.92
C VAL A 83 2.60 12.85 -11.90
N LYS A 84 3.08 13.20 -10.70
CA LYS A 84 4.31 13.99 -10.57
C LYS A 84 5.54 13.29 -11.16
N LEU A 85 5.64 11.96 -11.02
CA LEU A 85 6.75 11.20 -11.59
C LEU A 85 6.70 11.20 -13.12
N GLU A 86 5.52 11.12 -13.73
CA GLU A 86 5.35 11.27 -15.18
C GLU A 86 5.86 12.61 -15.69
N GLU A 87 5.48 13.70 -15.02
CA GLU A 87 5.93 15.05 -15.36
C GLU A 87 7.46 15.16 -15.28
N GLN A 88 8.07 14.61 -14.22
CA GLN A 88 9.52 14.63 -14.05
C GLN A 88 10.24 13.78 -15.10
N ILE A 89 9.67 12.65 -15.53
CA ILE A 89 10.23 11.84 -16.62
C ILE A 89 10.24 12.66 -17.92
N ALA A 90 9.13 13.30 -18.27
CA ALA A 90 9.03 14.11 -19.49
C ALA A 90 10.05 15.27 -19.50
N LEU A 91 10.22 15.96 -18.37
CA LEU A 91 11.22 17.00 -18.22
C LEU A 91 12.65 16.45 -18.34
N ALA A 92 12.93 15.32 -17.69
CA ALA A 92 14.25 14.69 -17.69
C ALA A 92 14.67 14.17 -19.07
N GLU A 93 13.73 13.65 -19.87
CA GLU A 93 13.95 13.25 -21.27
C GLU A 93 14.39 14.44 -22.14
N SER A 94 13.80 15.62 -21.92
CA SER A 94 14.20 16.85 -22.62
C SER A 94 15.50 17.48 -22.09
N GLY A 95 15.87 17.17 -20.84
CA GLY A 95 16.99 17.76 -20.11
C GLY A 95 18.29 16.94 -20.12
N GLY A 96 18.33 15.80 -20.82
CA GLY A 96 19.53 14.96 -20.93
C GLY A 96 19.87 14.17 -19.66
N ALA A 97 18.85 13.76 -18.89
CA ALA A 97 19.05 12.89 -17.73
C ALA A 97 19.69 11.55 -18.09
N SER A 98 20.31 10.90 -17.10
CA SER A 98 20.93 9.59 -17.30
C SER A 98 19.89 8.56 -17.74
N PRO A 99 20.19 7.68 -18.72
CA PRO A 99 19.33 6.57 -19.09
C PRO A 99 18.94 5.68 -17.90
N GLU A 100 19.84 5.51 -16.93
CA GLU A 100 19.60 4.69 -15.73
C GLU A 100 18.56 5.33 -14.78
N GLU A 101 18.61 6.66 -14.62
CA GLU A 101 17.63 7.39 -13.81
C GLU A 101 16.24 7.33 -14.47
N LEU A 102 16.18 7.50 -15.79
CA LEU A 102 14.95 7.39 -16.57
C LEU A 102 14.35 5.98 -16.50
N GLU A 103 15.17 4.94 -16.61
CA GLU A 103 14.70 3.56 -16.51
C GLU A 103 14.14 3.26 -15.12
N THR A 104 14.87 3.66 -14.07
CA THR A 104 14.41 3.47 -12.68
C THR A 104 13.10 4.20 -12.42
N ALA A 105 12.96 5.43 -12.93
CA ALA A 105 11.74 6.22 -12.83
C ALA A 105 10.56 5.55 -13.56
N ARG A 106 10.76 5.05 -14.78
CA ARG A 106 9.71 4.35 -15.54
C ARG A 106 9.27 3.07 -14.86
N LEU A 107 10.20 2.31 -14.27
CA LEU A 107 9.88 1.11 -13.50
C LEU A 107 9.05 1.44 -12.25
N ALA A 108 9.41 2.50 -11.51
CA ALA A 108 8.64 2.94 -10.36
C ALA A 108 7.23 3.43 -10.78
N LEU A 109 7.13 4.15 -11.89
CA LEU A 109 5.86 4.59 -12.45
C LEU A 109 4.97 3.42 -12.87
N ALA A 110 5.53 2.43 -13.58
CA ALA A 110 4.80 1.25 -14.01
C ALA A 110 4.20 0.49 -12.81
N LYS A 111 5.00 0.28 -11.75
CA LYS A 111 4.52 -0.33 -10.50
C LYS A 111 3.43 0.50 -9.83
N GLY A 112 3.59 1.83 -9.78
CA GLY A 112 2.59 2.73 -9.22
C GLY A 112 1.24 2.67 -9.95
N LYS A 113 1.26 2.46 -11.28
CA LYS A 113 0.05 2.31 -12.10
C LYS A 113 -0.56 0.91 -12.05
N GLU A 114 0.28 -0.13 -11.94
CA GLU A 114 -0.20 -1.50 -11.79
C GLU A 114 -1.02 -1.64 -10.51
N GLU A 115 -0.53 -1.06 -9.41
CA GLU A 115 -1.25 -0.97 -8.14
C GLU A 115 -2.65 -0.38 -8.34
N LYS A 116 -2.75 0.76 -9.03
CA LYS A 116 -4.04 1.40 -9.39
C LYS A 116 -5.00 0.48 -10.16
N THR A 117 -4.49 -0.50 -10.90
CA THR A 117 -5.32 -1.41 -11.70
C THR A 117 -6.01 -2.45 -10.83
N TYR A 118 -5.31 -3.05 -9.86
CA TYR A 118 -5.91 -3.99 -8.89
C TYR A 118 -7.05 -3.34 -8.08
N LEU A 119 -7.00 -2.02 -7.89
CA LEU A 119 -8.01 -1.27 -7.14
C LEU A 119 -9.35 -1.11 -7.86
N ASN A 120 -9.35 -0.97 -9.19
CA ASN A 120 -10.59 -0.79 -9.95
C ASN A 120 -11.40 -2.10 -10.04
N ASP A 121 -10.70 -3.24 -9.97
CA ASP A 121 -11.32 -4.56 -10.01
C ASP A 121 -11.96 -4.93 -8.66
N ASP A 122 -11.39 -4.48 -7.53
CA ASP A 122 -11.89 -4.78 -6.17
C ASP A 122 -13.13 -3.93 -5.77
N VAL A 123 -13.36 -2.79 -6.43
CA VAL A 123 -14.57 -1.93 -6.23
C VAL A 123 -15.78 -2.44 -7.04
N SER A 124 -15.55 -3.40 -7.95
CA SER A 124 -16.59 -3.95 -8.85
C SER A 124 -17.17 -5.29 -8.38
N ALA A 125 -16.81 -5.78 -7.18
CA ALA A 125 -17.28 -7.03 -6.58
C ALA A 125 -18.07 -6.79 -5.28
#